data_AF-A0A819CQD5-F1
#
_entry.id   AF-A0A819CQD5-F1
#
_cell.length_a   1.000
_cell.length_b   1.000
_cell.length_c   1.000
_cell.angle_alpha   90.00
_cell.angle_beta   90.00
_cell.angle_gamma   90.00
#
_symmetry.space_group_name_H-M   'P 1'
#
loop_
_entity.id
_entity.type
_entity.pdbx_description
1 polymer ?
#
loop_
_entity_poly.entity_id
_entity_poly.type
_entity_poly.pdbx_seq_one_letter_code
_entity_poly.pdbx_strand_id
1 'polypeptide(L)'
;MAGSTEVNEIITTPYHNTICLHCNIVCHERCSLNETTQIGEHIFQHCKAMHNGRCTVCPSKCSCDMHYHDRRLIKSIPRTLKSAISSLSNKYMEEEKNKVACEIKCKTIQETKRLIEQLLQEQYNKIHDACIRIQNNCENFNITEELYTFINLLKNDLNKLRSSTVIYKARKFIEKLEILANDSSLTISQQSHSNITKKKSRISKKRNQLQLTSTIQNDDLMLIDQSSTITQVDYIPTEVLLFEDNLFNRIQTSERQTSNFSSSRKYTKYTTEQLIDLTRQSMEKNILIAKELNRRCETASIGYLSATQLLTLCEYYASCRLLTSDELTRLYSQIQLEIQQSTNSDSSENFPVPVDKLLYLTAIKLCLENADKYQ
;
A
#
# COMPACT_ATOMS: atom_id res chain seq x y z
N MET A 1 -2.66 10.31 56.23
CA MET A 1 -3.40 9.22 55.56
C MET A 1 -3.21 9.40 54.06
N ALA A 2 -2.56 8.45 53.38
CA ALA A 2 -2.42 8.51 51.93
C ALA A 2 -3.79 8.19 51.31
N GLY A 3 -4.38 9.13 50.58
CA GLY A 3 -5.66 8.91 49.88
C GLY A 3 -5.49 7.79 48.86
N SER A 4 -6.26 6.71 49.02
CA SER A 4 -6.40 5.68 48.00
C SER A 4 -7.55 6.07 47.08
N THR A 5 -7.38 5.86 45.78
CA THR A 5 -8.39 6.13 44.76
C THR A 5 -8.69 4.84 44.02
N GLU A 6 -9.96 4.58 43.76
CA GLU A 6 -10.39 3.45 42.95
C GLU A 6 -10.26 3.79 41.46
N VAL A 7 -9.56 2.93 40.71
CA VAL A 7 -9.38 3.08 39.26
C VAL A 7 -9.93 1.84 38.57
N ASN A 8 -10.77 2.06 37.56
CA ASN A 8 -11.27 0.98 36.71
C ASN A 8 -10.16 0.51 35.76
N GLU A 9 -9.79 -0.76 35.87
CA GLU A 9 -8.83 -1.42 35.00
C GLU A 9 -9.52 -2.45 34.11
N ILE A 10 -9.13 -2.47 32.83
CA ILE A 10 -9.65 -3.39 31.82
C ILE A 10 -8.72 -4.60 31.76
N ILE A 11 -9.25 -5.78 32.04
CA ILE A 11 -8.51 -7.06 32.08
C ILE A 11 -9.05 -7.96 30.97
N THR A 12 -8.17 -8.52 30.14
CA THR A 12 -8.56 -9.48 29.10
C THR A 12 -8.91 -10.84 29.73
N THR A 13 -9.97 -11.48 29.25
CA THR A 13 -10.45 -12.79 29.73
C THR A 13 -10.42 -13.85 28.62
N PRO A 14 -10.23 -15.15 28.94
CA PRO A 14 -10.28 -16.22 27.94
C PRO A 14 -11.71 -16.56 27.48
N TYR A 15 -12.72 -15.89 28.02
CA TYR A 15 -14.14 -16.01 27.71
C TYR A 15 -14.73 -14.63 27.41
N HIS A 16 -15.84 -14.58 26.70
CA HIS A 16 -16.56 -13.35 26.40
C HIS A 16 -17.57 -13.00 27.50
N ASN A 17 -17.77 -11.70 27.65
CA ASN A 17 -18.71 -11.07 28.58
C ASN A 17 -19.69 -10.22 27.76
N THR A 18 -20.90 -10.01 28.26
CA THR A 18 -21.83 -9.03 27.68
C THR A 18 -21.55 -7.67 28.30
N ILE A 19 -21.08 -6.73 27.47
CA ILE A 19 -20.73 -5.36 27.87
C ILE A 19 -21.76 -4.40 27.30
N CYS A 20 -22.19 -3.42 28.11
CA CYS A 20 -23.03 -2.33 27.63
C CYS A 20 -22.16 -1.22 27.03
N LEU A 21 -22.37 -0.90 25.76
CA LEU A 21 -21.68 0.17 25.06
C LEU A 21 -21.95 1.54 25.70
N HIS A 22 -23.19 1.79 26.12
CA HIS A 22 -23.60 3.09 26.65
C HIS A 22 -23.10 3.33 28.07
N CYS A 23 -23.25 2.33 28.96
CA CYS A 23 -22.82 2.47 30.35
C CYS A 23 -21.33 2.12 30.55
N ASN A 24 -20.70 1.47 29.57
CA ASN A 24 -19.34 0.94 29.65
C ASN A 24 -19.12 0.08 30.92
N ILE A 25 -20.04 -0.84 31.19
CA ILE A 25 -19.93 -1.80 32.27
C ILE A 25 -20.17 -3.22 31.77
N VAL A 26 -19.60 -4.20 32.47
CA VAL A 26 -19.88 -5.62 32.23
C VAL A 26 -21.24 -5.96 32.84
N CYS A 27 -22.26 -6.11 31.99
CA CYS A 27 -23.62 -6.41 32.46
C CYS A 27 -23.83 -7.93 32.66
N HIS A 28 -23.05 -8.83 32.01
CA HIS A 28 -23.02 -10.27 32.31
C HIS A 28 -21.63 -10.88 32.06
N GLU A 29 -21.01 -11.46 33.08
CA GLU A 29 -19.72 -12.16 32.96
C GLU A 29 -19.93 -13.61 32.48
N ARG A 30 -19.00 -14.15 31.66
CA ARG A 30 -19.05 -15.51 31.09
C ARG A 30 -20.38 -15.81 30.41
N CYS A 31 -20.77 -14.94 29.48
CA CYS A 31 -22.04 -15.10 28.78
C CYS A 31 -22.04 -16.44 28.03
N SER A 32 -23.06 -17.28 28.29
CA SER A 32 -23.20 -18.59 27.66
C SER A 32 -23.84 -18.55 26.27
N LEU A 33 -24.19 -17.36 25.77
CA LEU A 33 -24.62 -17.17 24.39
C LEU A 33 -23.45 -17.31 23.43
N ASN A 34 -23.73 -17.61 22.15
CA ASN A 34 -22.70 -17.62 21.12
C ASN A 34 -22.05 -16.24 20.99
N GLU A 35 -20.72 -16.20 20.94
CA GLU A 35 -19.96 -14.97 20.75
C GLU A 35 -20.34 -14.33 19.41
N THR A 36 -20.60 -13.02 19.40
CA THR A 36 -20.89 -12.25 18.20
C THR A 36 -20.01 -11.00 18.19
N THR A 37 -19.60 -10.58 17.00
CA THR A 37 -18.81 -9.36 16.79
C THR A 37 -19.69 -8.13 16.57
N GLN A 38 -21.00 -8.31 16.37
CA GLN A 38 -21.91 -7.19 16.11
C GLN A 38 -22.53 -6.66 17.40
N ILE A 39 -22.65 -5.34 17.45
CA ILE A 39 -23.33 -4.64 18.54
C ILE A 39 -24.83 -4.77 18.33
N GLY A 40 -25.54 -5.13 19.38
CA GLY A 40 -27.00 -5.06 19.40
C GLY A 40 -27.73 -6.14 18.63
N GLU A 41 -27.11 -7.30 18.45
CA GLU A 41 -27.83 -8.45 17.91
C GLU A 41 -28.99 -8.88 18.81
N HIS A 42 -30.07 -9.37 18.18
CA HIS A 42 -31.24 -9.90 18.87
C HIS A 42 -30.89 -11.04 19.85
N ILE A 43 -29.74 -11.70 19.67
CA ILE A 43 -29.26 -12.74 20.58
C ILE A 43 -29.16 -12.25 22.03
N PHE A 44 -28.85 -10.96 22.22
CA PHE A 44 -28.68 -10.39 23.55
C PHE A 44 -29.97 -10.39 24.36
N GLN A 45 -31.15 -10.45 23.73
CA GLN A 45 -32.43 -10.59 24.46
C GLN A 45 -32.50 -11.84 25.33
N HIS A 46 -31.70 -12.86 25.01
CA HIS A 46 -31.59 -14.11 25.77
C HIS A 46 -30.46 -14.08 26.80
N CYS A 47 -29.75 -12.97 26.96
CA CYS A 47 -28.72 -12.83 27.98
C CYS A 47 -29.37 -12.80 29.36
N LYS A 48 -28.75 -13.45 30.36
CA LYS A 48 -29.27 -13.49 31.74
C LYS A 48 -29.44 -12.11 32.37
N ALA A 49 -28.66 -11.12 31.91
CA ALA A 49 -28.78 -9.74 32.35
C ALA A 49 -29.91 -8.95 31.68
N MET A 50 -30.64 -9.56 30.73
CA MET A 50 -31.75 -8.93 30.02
C MET A 50 -33.09 -9.45 30.50
N HIS A 51 -34.04 -8.53 30.64
CA HIS A 51 -35.43 -8.81 30.92
C HIS A 51 -36.33 -7.94 30.02
N ASN A 52 -37.18 -8.56 29.22
CA ASN A 52 -38.05 -7.87 28.24
C ASN A 52 -37.30 -6.88 27.35
N GLY A 53 -36.14 -7.30 26.82
CA GLY A 53 -35.31 -6.49 25.93
C GLY A 53 -34.52 -5.36 26.62
N ARG A 54 -34.57 -5.25 27.96
CA ARG A 54 -33.82 -4.24 28.73
C ARG A 54 -32.87 -4.87 29.71
N CYS A 55 -31.70 -4.27 29.88
CA CYS A 55 -30.72 -4.75 30.83
C CYS A 55 -31.12 -4.42 32.27
N THR A 56 -31.04 -5.38 33.17
CA THR A 56 -31.33 -5.22 34.59
C THR A 56 -30.11 -4.81 35.41
N VAL A 57 -28.90 -4.94 34.85
CA VAL A 57 -27.64 -4.62 35.52
C VAL A 57 -27.20 -3.18 35.24
N CYS A 58 -27.43 -2.68 34.02
CA CYS A 58 -26.97 -1.35 33.67
C CYS A 58 -27.86 -0.25 34.30
N PRO A 59 -27.29 0.85 34.85
CA PRO A 59 -28.03 1.88 35.59
C PRO A 59 -29.18 2.53 34.82
N SER A 60 -28.99 2.75 33.51
CA SER A 60 -29.98 3.35 32.63
C SER A 60 -30.95 2.34 32.00
N LYS A 61 -30.88 1.06 32.40
CA LYS A 61 -31.70 -0.03 31.85
C LYS A 61 -31.67 -0.10 30.32
N CYS A 62 -30.48 0.02 29.73
CA CYS A 62 -30.25 0.06 28.29
C CYS A 62 -30.91 -1.10 27.52
N SER A 63 -31.32 -0.83 26.28
CA SER A 63 -31.79 -1.86 25.34
C SER A 63 -30.73 -2.95 25.11
N CYS A 64 -31.16 -4.16 24.77
CA CYS A 64 -30.27 -5.22 24.26
C CYS A 64 -29.42 -4.75 23.08
N ASP A 65 -29.92 -3.81 22.29
CA ASP A 65 -29.25 -3.27 21.10
C ASP A 65 -27.96 -2.47 21.45
N MET A 66 -27.80 -2.10 22.72
CA MET A 66 -26.64 -1.36 23.22
C MET A 66 -25.58 -2.28 23.82
N HIS A 67 -25.65 -3.58 23.58
CA HIS A 67 -24.74 -4.56 24.17
C HIS A 67 -23.99 -5.35 23.12
N TYR A 68 -22.80 -5.81 23.49
CA TYR A 68 -21.93 -6.59 22.62
C TYR A 68 -21.12 -7.60 23.43
N HIS A 69 -20.56 -8.60 22.75
CA HIS A 69 -19.62 -9.53 23.36
C HIS A 69 -18.20 -8.99 23.24
N ASP A 70 -17.46 -9.04 24.34
CA ASP A 70 -16.03 -8.73 24.36
C ASP A 70 -15.34 -9.56 25.44
N ARG A 71 -14.06 -9.84 25.25
CA ARG A 71 -13.23 -10.64 26.13
C ARG A 71 -12.51 -9.76 27.15
N ARG A 72 -13.27 -8.83 27.76
CA ARG A 72 -12.76 -7.82 28.70
C ARG A 72 -13.61 -7.76 29.96
N LEU A 73 -12.95 -7.52 31.08
CA LEU A 73 -13.54 -7.34 32.40
C LEU A 73 -13.10 -6.00 32.97
N ILE A 74 -14.02 -5.24 33.56
CA ILE A 74 -13.73 -3.94 34.17
C ILE A 74 -13.71 -4.14 35.69
N LYS A 75 -12.53 -4.06 36.31
CA LYS A 75 -12.38 -4.18 37.78
C LYS A 75 -11.97 -2.85 38.39
N SER A 76 -12.64 -2.46 39.47
CA SER A 76 -12.16 -1.37 40.33
C SER A 76 -11.00 -1.89 41.18
N ILE A 77 -9.82 -1.27 41.05
CA ILE A 77 -8.63 -1.63 41.79
C ILE A 77 -8.16 -0.38 42.57
N PRO A 78 -7.88 -0.50 43.88
CA PRO A 78 -7.32 0.61 44.64
C PRO A 78 -5.91 0.90 44.13
N ARG A 79 -5.69 2.13 43.64
CA ARG A 79 -4.37 2.65 43.30
C ARG A 79 -4.04 3.86 44.15
N THR A 80 -2.75 4.06 44.39
CA THR A 80 -2.28 5.33 44.93
C THR A 80 -2.46 6.41 43.87
N LEU A 81 -2.82 7.62 44.29
CA LEU A 81 -3.01 8.76 43.38
C LEU A 81 -1.79 8.97 42.46
N LYS A 82 -0.56 8.83 43.01
CA LYS A 82 0.69 8.92 42.25
C LYS A 82 0.79 7.88 41.12
N SER A 83 0.42 6.63 41.39
CA SER A 83 0.41 5.56 40.39
C SER A 83 -0.66 5.78 39.32
N ALA A 84 -1.85 6.25 39.71
CA ALA A 84 -2.92 6.57 38.78
C ALA A 84 -2.50 7.70 37.82
N ILE A 85 -1.94 8.80 38.34
CA ILE A 85 -1.44 9.93 37.53
C ILE A 85 -0.34 9.48 36.59
N SER A 86 0.65 8.72 37.07
CA SER A 86 1.74 8.22 36.22
C SER A 86 1.23 7.29 35.11
N SER A 87 0.29 6.40 35.42
CA SER A 87 -0.33 5.52 34.41
C SER A 87 -1.11 6.30 33.36
N LEU A 88 -1.84 7.35 33.76
CA LEU A 88 -2.59 8.20 32.84
C LEU A 88 -1.64 9.02 31.95
N SER A 89 -0.59 9.60 32.53
CA SER A 89 0.43 10.34 31.78
C SER A 89 1.10 9.46 30.73
N ASN A 90 1.45 8.20 31.08
CA ASN A 90 2.06 7.28 30.13
C ASN A 90 1.10 6.91 28.99
N LYS A 91 -0.18 6.65 29.30
CA LYS A 91 -1.20 6.38 28.27
C LYS A 91 -1.37 7.57 27.32
N TYR A 92 -1.45 8.78 27.86
CA TYR A 92 -1.55 10.00 27.06
C TYR A 92 -0.34 10.18 26.13
N MET A 93 0.87 9.99 26.64
CA MET A 93 2.09 10.08 25.82
C MET A 93 2.11 9.05 24.70
N GLU A 94 1.65 7.83 24.99
CA GLU A 94 1.58 6.76 23.98
C GLU A 94 0.48 7.02 22.93
N GLU A 95 -0.67 7.54 23.34
CA GLU A 95 -1.72 7.99 22.43
C GLU A 95 -1.26 9.13 21.53
N GLU A 96 -0.51 10.11 22.06
CA GLU A 96 0.04 11.20 21.25
C GLU A 96 1.08 10.68 20.23
N LYS A 97 1.96 9.75 20.64
CA LYS A 97 2.88 9.08 19.69
C LYS A 97 2.12 8.35 18.58
N ASN A 98 1.08 7.60 18.94
CA ASN A 98 0.26 6.87 17.98
C ASN A 98 -0.49 7.81 17.03
N LYS A 99 -0.98 8.95 17.54
CA LYS A 99 -1.61 10.01 16.74
C LYS A 99 -0.62 10.59 15.73
N VAL A 100 0.58 10.98 16.15
CA VAL A 100 1.63 11.49 15.25
C VAL A 100 2.02 10.43 14.20
N ALA A 101 2.18 9.17 14.59
CA ALA A 101 2.46 8.09 13.66
C ALA A 101 1.32 7.89 12.65
N CYS A 102 0.06 8.02 13.07
CA CYS A 102 -1.12 7.97 12.21
C CYS A 102 -1.14 9.15 11.23
N GLU A 103 -0.85 10.37 11.70
CA GLU A 103 -0.78 11.57 10.86
C GLU A 103 0.30 11.45 9.78
N ILE A 104 1.48 10.92 10.13
CA ILE A 104 2.55 10.64 9.16
C ILE A 104 2.06 9.63 8.11
N LYS A 105 1.44 8.51 8.54
CA LYS A 105 0.87 7.51 7.61
C LYS A 105 -0.18 8.12 6.69
N CYS A 106 -1.06 8.97 7.21
CA CYS A 106 -2.06 9.67 6.40
C CYS A 106 -1.41 10.58 5.35
N LYS A 107 -0.37 11.35 5.71
CA LYS A 107 0.37 12.19 4.77
C LYS A 107 1.04 11.36 3.68
N THR A 108 1.73 10.28 4.04
CA THR A 108 2.35 9.36 3.07
C THR A 108 1.33 8.80 2.08
N ILE A 109 0.17 8.35 2.57
CA ILE A 109 -0.92 7.84 1.71
C ILE A 109 -1.44 8.93 0.77
N GLN A 110 -1.59 10.16 1.24
CA GLN A 110 -2.03 11.30 0.42
C GLN A 110 -1.00 11.63 -0.68
N GLU A 111 0.29 11.59 -0.37
CA GLU A 111 1.35 11.81 -1.34
C GLU A 111 1.41 10.70 -2.40
N THR A 112 1.33 9.44 -1.98
CA THR A 112 1.26 8.29 -2.90
C THR A 112 0.04 8.40 -3.82
N LYS A 113 -1.13 8.77 -3.27
CA LYS A 113 -2.35 9.02 -4.07
C LYS A 113 -2.10 10.09 -5.14
N ARG A 114 -1.49 11.23 -4.76
CA ARG A 114 -1.19 12.32 -5.69
C ARG A 114 -0.26 11.85 -6.81
N LEU A 115 0.78 11.08 -6.49
CA LEU A 115 1.73 10.54 -7.46
C LEU A 115 1.04 9.57 -8.44
N ILE A 116 0.19 8.67 -7.95
CA ILE A 116 -0.60 7.77 -8.80
C ILE A 116 -1.52 8.56 -9.74
N GLU A 117 -2.20 9.59 -9.24
CA GLU A 117 -3.07 10.45 -10.06
C GLU A 117 -2.28 11.19 -11.16
N GLN A 118 -1.06 11.65 -10.86
CA GLN A 118 -0.17 12.26 -11.85
C GLN A 118 0.29 11.27 -12.92
N LEU A 119 0.74 10.07 -12.52
CA LEU A 119 1.16 9.02 -13.46
C LEU A 119 0.02 8.57 -14.37
N LEU A 120 -1.20 8.44 -13.84
CA LEU A 120 -2.38 8.12 -14.65
C LEU A 120 -2.66 9.19 -15.71
N GLN A 121 -2.53 10.47 -15.34
CA GLN A 121 -2.71 11.57 -16.29
C GLN A 121 -1.61 11.62 -17.35
N GLU A 122 -0.37 11.37 -16.97
CA GLU A 122 0.75 11.28 -17.93
C GLU A 122 0.54 10.14 -18.93
N GLN A 123 0.11 8.96 -18.47
CA GLN A 123 -0.17 7.83 -19.35
C GLN A 123 -1.34 8.10 -20.29
N TYR A 124 -2.40 8.76 -19.81
CA TYR A 124 -3.50 9.21 -20.66
C TYR A 124 -3.00 10.11 -21.80
N ASN A 125 -2.15 11.09 -21.49
CA ASN A 125 -1.59 12.00 -22.49
C ASN A 125 -0.71 11.24 -23.52
N LYS A 126 0.12 10.29 -23.07
CA LYS A 126 0.93 9.45 -23.97
C LYS A 126 0.09 8.62 -24.93
N ILE A 127 -1.01 8.02 -24.43
CA ILE A 127 -1.96 7.26 -25.25
C ILE A 127 -2.61 8.19 -26.27
N HIS A 128 -3.11 9.34 -25.84
CA HIS A 128 -3.71 10.34 -26.70
C HIS A 128 -2.77 10.78 -27.84
N ASP A 129 -1.52 11.11 -27.50
CA ASP A 129 -0.51 11.51 -28.50
C ASP A 129 -0.16 10.36 -29.45
N ALA A 130 -0.13 9.12 -28.96
CA ALA A 130 0.06 7.94 -29.80
C ALA A 130 -1.10 7.74 -30.78
N CYS A 131 -2.34 7.91 -30.33
CA CYS A 131 -3.53 7.88 -31.20
C CYS A 131 -3.41 8.93 -32.30
N ILE A 132 -3.10 10.20 -31.98
CA ILE A 132 -2.91 11.26 -32.98
C ILE A 132 -1.80 10.89 -33.98
N ARG A 133 -0.66 10.36 -33.51
CA ARG A 133 0.44 9.95 -34.40
C ARG A 133 0.04 8.82 -35.34
N ILE A 134 -0.66 7.80 -34.85
CA ILE A 134 -1.12 6.68 -35.68
C ILE A 134 -2.14 7.18 -36.70
N GLN A 135 -3.04 8.08 -36.30
CA GLN A 135 -4.08 8.63 -37.18
C GLN A 135 -3.46 9.35 -38.37
N ASN A 136 -2.40 10.11 -38.12
CA ASN A 136 -1.72 10.88 -39.15
C ASN A 136 -0.87 10.02 -40.10
N ASN A 137 -0.43 8.83 -39.67
CA ASN A 137 0.52 8.00 -40.43
C ASN A 137 -0.09 6.74 -41.05
N CYS A 138 -1.27 6.30 -40.60
CA CYS A 138 -1.86 5.04 -41.03
C CYS A 138 -3.24 5.28 -41.66
N GLU A 139 -3.30 5.37 -42.99
CA GLU A 139 -4.55 5.57 -43.76
C GLU A 139 -5.59 4.45 -43.56
N ASN A 140 -5.16 3.26 -43.10
CA ASN A 140 -6.01 2.07 -42.93
C ASN A 140 -6.19 1.59 -41.48
N PHE A 141 -5.62 2.28 -40.48
CA PHE A 141 -5.73 1.84 -39.09
C PHE A 141 -6.95 2.48 -38.42
N ASN A 142 -7.93 1.65 -38.05
CA ASN A 142 -9.16 2.09 -37.39
C ASN A 142 -8.95 2.26 -35.88
N ILE A 143 -8.37 3.40 -35.48
CA ILE A 143 -8.07 3.72 -34.08
C ILE A 143 -9.30 3.60 -33.20
N THR A 144 -10.46 4.02 -33.70
CA THR A 144 -11.72 3.97 -32.97
C THR A 144 -12.04 2.53 -32.55
N GLU A 145 -11.90 1.56 -33.45
CA GLU A 145 -12.19 0.15 -33.18
C GLU A 145 -11.22 -0.48 -32.16
N GLU A 146 -9.92 -0.18 -32.29
CA GLU A 146 -8.90 -0.66 -31.34
C GLU A 146 -9.08 -0.03 -29.96
N LEU A 147 -9.39 1.27 -29.90
CA LEU A 147 -9.66 1.97 -28.65
C LEU A 147 -10.93 1.42 -27.98
N TYR A 148 -11.97 1.10 -28.73
CA TYR A 148 -13.16 0.43 -28.20
C TYR A 148 -12.86 -0.97 -27.67
N THR A 149 -12.02 -1.74 -28.36
CA THR A 149 -11.57 -3.05 -27.88
C THR A 149 -10.84 -2.93 -26.55
N PHE A 150 -9.96 -1.93 -26.41
CA PHE A 150 -9.27 -1.63 -25.16
C PHE A 150 -10.24 -1.17 -24.04
N ILE A 151 -11.19 -0.28 -24.34
CA ILE A 151 -12.23 0.15 -23.41
C ILE A 151 -13.03 -1.04 -22.88
N ASN A 152 -13.40 -1.99 -23.74
CA ASN A 152 -14.13 -3.19 -23.34
C ASN A 152 -13.31 -4.08 -22.42
N LEU A 153 -11.99 -4.18 -22.65
CA LEU A 153 -11.08 -4.89 -21.75
C LEU A 153 -11.05 -4.23 -20.35
N LEU A 154 -10.95 -2.90 -20.29
CA LEU A 154 -10.99 -2.16 -19.02
C LEU A 154 -12.32 -2.33 -18.28
N LYS A 155 -13.46 -2.33 -18.99
CA LYS A 155 -14.78 -2.60 -18.39
C LYS A 155 -14.86 -4.00 -17.79
N ASN A 156 -14.26 -5.00 -18.43
CA ASN A 156 -14.20 -6.36 -17.90
C ASN A 156 -13.37 -6.43 -16.62
N ASP A 157 -12.23 -5.74 -16.57
CA ASP A 157 -11.39 -5.67 -15.38
C ASP A 157 -12.04 -4.88 -14.24
N LEU A 158 -12.88 -3.89 -14.56
CA LEU A 158 -13.64 -3.11 -13.59
C LEU A 158 -14.55 -3.99 -12.72
N ASN A 159 -15.11 -5.06 -13.27
CA ASN A 159 -15.94 -6.03 -12.54
C ASN A 159 -15.15 -6.86 -11.52
N LYS A 160 -13.82 -6.89 -11.61
CA LYS A 160 -12.94 -7.61 -10.67
C LYS A 160 -12.55 -6.75 -9.45
N LEU A 161 -12.81 -5.44 -9.51
CA LEU A 161 -12.49 -4.51 -8.43
C LEU A 161 -13.51 -4.63 -7.29
N ARG A 162 -13.04 -4.49 -6.04
CA ARG A 162 -13.89 -4.59 -4.84
C ARG A 162 -14.20 -3.25 -4.17
N SER A 163 -13.36 -2.23 -4.40
CA SER A 163 -13.51 -0.92 -3.74
C SER A 163 -14.43 -0.01 -4.55
N SER A 164 -15.54 0.43 -3.94
CA SER A 164 -16.52 1.33 -4.57
C SER A 164 -15.88 2.63 -5.07
N THR A 165 -14.97 3.21 -4.28
CA THR A 165 -14.24 4.44 -4.66
C THR A 165 -13.34 4.23 -5.86
N VAL A 166 -12.61 3.10 -5.91
CA VAL A 166 -11.74 2.76 -7.04
C VAL A 166 -12.59 2.48 -8.29
N ILE A 167 -13.69 1.76 -8.14
CA ILE A 167 -14.67 1.49 -9.21
C ILE A 167 -15.19 2.81 -9.80
N TYR A 168 -15.58 3.77 -8.96
CA TYR A 168 -16.07 5.09 -9.42
C TYR A 168 -15.02 5.83 -10.25
N LYS A 169 -13.77 5.89 -9.78
CA LYS A 169 -12.68 6.55 -10.51
C LYS A 169 -12.35 5.85 -11.83
N ALA A 170 -12.29 4.52 -11.83
CA ALA A 170 -12.05 3.74 -13.04
C ALA A 170 -13.17 3.94 -14.08
N ARG A 171 -14.43 4.02 -13.64
CA ARG A 171 -15.56 4.37 -14.52
C ARG A 171 -15.39 5.75 -15.14
N LYS A 172 -15.04 6.78 -14.35
CA LYS A 172 -14.81 8.14 -14.86
C LYS A 172 -13.65 8.19 -15.86
N PHE A 173 -12.61 7.37 -15.68
CA PHE A 173 -11.52 7.23 -16.65
C PHE A 173 -11.99 6.57 -17.96
N ILE A 174 -12.74 5.47 -17.87
CA ILE A 174 -13.33 4.79 -19.03
C ILE A 174 -14.24 5.75 -19.80
N GLU A 175 -15.09 6.51 -19.12
CA GLU A 175 -15.97 7.51 -19.73
C GLU A 175 -15.17 8.56 -20.54
N LYS A 176 -14.03 9.04 -20.01
CA LYS A 176 -13.14 9.94 -20.75
C LYS A 176 -12.57 9.28 -22.03
N LEU A 177 -12.22 8.00 -21.97
CA LEU A 177 -11.76 7.26 -23.15
C LEU A 177 -12.88 7.05 -24.18
N GLU A 178 -14.12 6.82 -23.72
CA GLU A 178 -15.29 6.73 -24.59
C GLU A 178 -15.60 8.05 -25.29
N ILE A 179 -15.49 9.18 -24.58
CA ILE A 179 -15.60 10.51 -25.18
C ILE A 179 -14.53 10.70 -26.24
N LEU A 180 -13.27 10.33 -25.94
CA LEU A 180 -12.17 10.41 -26.89
C LEU A 180 -12.41 9.54 -28.14
N ALA A 181 -12.89 8.30 -27.98
CA ALA A 181 -13.18 7.40 -29.08
C ALA A 181 -14.30 7.91 -30.00
N ASN A 182 -15.24 8.69 -29.45
CA ASN A 182 -16.36 9.31 -30.18
C ASN A 182 -16.03 10.68 -30.77
N ASP A 183 -14.91 11.29 -30.41
CA ASP A 183 -14.53 12.60 -30.93
C ASP A 183 -14.26 12.50 -32.44
N SER A 184 -15.10 13.17 -33.22
CA SER A 184 -15.11 13.10 -34.69
C SER A 184 -13.81 13.60 -35.32
N SER A 185 -12.98 14.33 -34.57
CA SER A 185 -11.62 14.69 -34.99
C SER A 185 -10.73 13.47 -35.29
N LEU A 186 -11.02 12.31 -34.68
CA LEU A 186 -10.34 11.04 -34.98
C LEU A 186 -10.83 10.38 -36.29
N THR A 187 -12.02 10.74 -36.78
CA THR A 187 -12.73 10.00 -37.86
C THR A 187 -12.61 10.62 -39.25
N ILE A 188 -12.02 11.82 -39.39
CA ILE A 188 -12.10 12.63 -40.63
C ILE A 188 -11.25 12.09 -41.81
N SER A 189 -10.32 11.13 -41.63
CA SER A 189 -9.42 10.74 -42.73
C SER A 189 -10.01 9.76 -43.76
N GLN A 190 -11.15 9.11 -43.51
CA GLN A 190 -11.64 8.02 -44.40
C GLN A 190 -12.62 8.44 -45.50
N GLN A 191 -13.20 9.66 -45.48
CA GLN A 191 -14.22 10.06 -46.47
C GLN A 191 -13.70 10.91 -47.64
N SER A 192 -12.44 11.37 -47.63
CA SER A 192 -11.91 12.24 -48.69
C SER A 192 -11.29 11.50 -49.89
N HIS A 193 -11.03 10.19 -49.80
CA HIS A 193 -10.34 9.45 -50.86
C HIS A 193 -11.25 8.77 -51.91
N SER A 194 -12.59 8.76 -51.75
CA SER A 194 -13.49 8.20 -52.77
C SER A 194 -13.89 9.19 -53.88
N ASN A 195 -13.48 10.46 -53.82
CA ASN A 195 -13.88 11.49 -54.80
C ASN A 195 -12.74 12.09 -55.64
N ILE A 196 -11.49 11.62 -55.50
CA ILE A 196 -10.34 12.16 -56.26
C ILE A 196 -9.99 11.24 -57.45
N THR A 197 -10.88 11.18 -58.44
CA THR A 197 -10.47 10.92 -59.84
C THR A 197 -11.03 11.93 -60.84
N LYS A 198 -11.78 12.97 -60.41
CA LYS A 198 -12.27 14.00 -61.34
C LYS A 198 -12.42 15.39 -60.69
N LYS A 199 -11.33 16.17 -60.60
CA LYS A 199 -11.29 17.63 -60.93
C LYS A 199 -10.01 18.28 -60.41
N LYS A 200 -9.07 18.52 -61.33
CA LYS A 200 -8.18 19.68 -61.26
C LYS A 200 -9.00 20.92 -61.60
N SER A 201 -9.21 21.83 -60.64
CA SER A 201 -9.07 23.27 -60.87
C SER A 201 -9.35 24.08 -59.60
N ARG A 202 -8.39 24.95 -59.27
CA ARG A 202 -8.59 26.31 -58.75
C ARG A 202 -8.97 26.53 -57.26
N ILE A 203 -8.02 27.20 -56.60
CA ILE A 203 -8.17 28.46 -55.85
C ILE A 203 -8.38 28.40 -54.32
N SER A 204 -7.27 28.76 -53.66
CA SER A 204 -7.07 29.75 -52.57
C SER A 204 -7.67 29.58 -51.16
N LYS A 205 -6.75 29.72 -50.20
CA LYS A 205 -6.79 30.57 -48.99
C LYS A 205 -8.06 30.53 -48.13
N LYS A 206 -7.95 29.88 -46.97
CA LYS A 206 -8.28 30.52 -45.67
C LYS A 206 -7.68 29.70 -44.52
N ARG A 207 -6.71 30.29 -43.82
CA ARG A 207 -6.17 29.79 -42.56
C ARG A 207 -6.98 30.48 -41.46
N ASN A 208 -7.90 29.77 -40.82
CA ASN A 208 -8.55 30.25 -39.60
C ASN A 208 -8.01 29.44 -38.42
N GLN A 209 -7.50 30.19 -37.45
CA GLN A 209 -6.97 29.77 -36.18
C GLN A 209 -8.16 29.55 -35.23
N LEU A 210 -8.35 28.32 -34.78
CA LEU A 210 -9.26 28.01 -33.66
C LEU A 210 -8.39 27.67 -32.46
N GLN A 211 -8.26 28.63 -31.55
CA GLN A 211 -7.82 28.39 -30.18
C GLN A 211 -8.98 27.71 -29.46
N LEU A 212 -8.77 26.47 -29.03
CA LEU A 212 -9.64 25.77 -28.09
C LEU A 212 -9.04 25.97 -26.69
N THR A 213 -9.56 26.95 -25.95
CA THR A 213 -9.33 27.06 -24.51
C THR A 213 -10.34 26.16 -23.80
N SER A 214 -9.94 24.94 -23.43
CA SER A 214 -10.73 24.11 -22.51
C SER A 214 -10.34 24.42 -21.07
N THR A 215 -11.14 25.29 -20.45
CA THR A 215 -11.17 25.49 -19.00
C THR A 215 -11.68 24.19 -18.35
N ILE A 216 -10.79 23.40 -17.77
CA ILE A 216 -11.18 22.32 -16.85
C ILE A 216 -11.39 22.97 -15.49
N GLN A 217 -12.65 23.14 -15.10
CA GLN A 217 -13.03 23.52 -13.73
C GLN A 217 -12.63 22.37 -12.79
N ASN A 218 -11.64 22.65 -11.95
CA ASN A 218 -11.31 21.85 -10.77
C ASN A 218 -12.28 22.22 -9.65
N ASP A 219 -13.50 21.69 -9.70
CA ASP A 219 -14.43 21.73 -8.58
C ASP A 219 -14.21 20.49 -7.71
N ASP A 220 -13.24 20.58 -6.79
CA ASP A 220 -13.24 19.95 -5.46
C ASP A 220 -11.93 20.28 -4.74
N LEU A 221 -11.85 21.50 -4.20
CA LEU A 221 -10.82 21.91 -3.25
C LEU A 221 -11.46 22.82 -2.20
N MET A 222 -12.10 22.18 -1.21
CA MET A 222 -12.39 22.83 0.05
C MET A 222 -11.09 22.99 0.83
N LEU A 223 -10.70 24.25 0.99
CA LEU A 223 -9.59 24.76 1.80
C LEU A 223 -9.66 24.23 3.24
N ILE A 224 -8.56 23.63 3.71
CA ILE A 224 -8.13 23.78 5.10
C ILE A 224 -6.72 24.35 5.03
N ASP A 225 -6.65 25.65 5.28
CA ASP A 225 -5.44 26.43 5.50
C ASP A 225 -4.99 26.22 6.94
N GLN A 226 -3.83 25.58 7.14
CA GLN A 226 -3.00 25.79 8.32
C GLN A 226 -1.53 25.71 7.90
N SER A 227 -0.94 26.89 7.69
CA SER A 227 0.48 27.13 7.62
C SER A 227 1.19 26.58 8.86
N SER A 228 2.14 25.66 8.65
CA SER A 228 3.22 25.37 9.59
C SER A 228 4.47 25.03 8.79
N THR A 229 5.44 25.93 8.85
CA THR A 229 6.78 25.80 8.32
C THR A 229 7.47 24.60 8.99
N ILE A 230 7.66 23.49 8.26
CA ILE A 230 8.47 22.36 8.73
C ILE A 230 9.39 21.93 7.58
N THR A 231 10.67 21.90 7.92
CA THR A 231 11.85 21.55 7.13
C THR A 231 11.73 20.18 6.47
N GLN A 232 12.20 20.08 5.22
CA GLN A 232 12.34 18.84 4.46
C GLN A 232 13.04 17.75 5.27
N VAL A 233 12.37 16.61 5.40
CA VAL A 233 13.00 15.32 5.72
C VAL A 233 12.45 14.31 4.71
N ASP A 234 13.30 13.89 3.78
CA ASP A 234 13.03 12.80 2.85
C ASP A 234 13.07 11.48 3.63
N TYR A 235 11.90 10.91 3.93
CA TYR A 235 11.81 9.54 4.44
C TYR A 235 10.47 8.91 4.03
N ILE A 236 10.53 7.79 3.30
CA ILE A 236 9.39 6.95 2.92
C ILE A 236 9.36 5.76 3.90
N PRO A 237 8.31 5.56 4.73
CA PRO A 237 8.26 4.40 5.63
C PRO A 237 7.76 3.12 4.92
N THR A 238 8.60 2.08 4.95
CA THR A 238 8.50 0.74 4.33
C THR A 238 7.44 -0.22 4.95
N GLU A 239 6.48 0.26 5.75
CA GLU A 239 5.63 -0.62 6.59
C GLU A 239 4.24 -1.01 6.05
N VAL A 240 3.96 -0.86 4.75
CA VAL A 240 2.64 -1.20 4.18
C VAL A 240 2.50 -2.68 3.76
N LEU A 241 3.54 -3.51 3.90
CA LEU A 241 3.57 -4.86 3.30
C LEU A 241 3.25 -6.06 4.22
N LEU A 242 2.86 -5.83 5.47
CA LEU A 242 2.67 -6.89 6.49
C LEU A 242 1.50 -7.86 6.24
N PHE A 243 0.66 -7.64 5.22
CA PHE A 243 -0.46 -8.55 4.90
C PHE A 243 -0.04 -9.76 4.04
N GLU A 244 1.11 -9.69 3.34
CA GLU A 244 1.58 -10.78 2.46
C GLU A 244 2.42 -11.84 3.20
N ASP A 245 3.08 -11.47 4.31
CA ASP A 245 3.98 -12.36 5.06
C ASP A 245 3.28 -13.55 5.73
N ASN A 246 1.99 -13.43 6.06
CA ASN A 246 1.22 -14.52 6.67
C ASN A 246 0.86 -15.64 5.69
N LEU A 247 0.86 -15.38 4.38
CA LEU A 247 0.62 -16.40 3.36
C LEU A 247 1.90 -17.22 3.11
N PHE A 248 3.06 -16.56 3.14
CA PHE A 248 4.38 -17.18 2.91
C PHE A 248 4.82 -18.09 4.06
N ASN A 249 4.56 -17.69 5.31
CA ASN A 249 4.92 -18.49 6.51
C ASN A 249 4.10 -19.80 6.63
N ARG A 250 2.88 -19.84 6.08
CA ARG A 250 2.06 -21.06 6.02
C ARG A 250 2.56 -22.08 5.00
N ILE A 251 3.24 -21.65 3.95
CA ILE A 251 3.80 -22.54 2.93
C ILE A 251 5.13 -23.14 3.42
N GLN A 252 5.97 -22.37 4.12
CA GLN A 252 7.24 -22.86 4.67
C GLN A 252 7.08 -23.91 5.77
N THR A 253 6.00 -23.86 6.56
CA THR A 253 5.74 -24.86 7.61
C THR A 253 5.19 -26.19 7.05
N SER A 254 4.69 -26.20 5.80
CA SER A 254 4.16 -27.39 5.14
C SER A 254 5.22 -28.24 4.40
N GLU A 255 6.42 -27.70 4.13
CA GLU A 255 7.47 -28.37 3.35
C GLU A 255 8.67 -28.87 4.17
N ARG A 256 8.50 -29.11 5.48
CA ARG A 256 9.42 -29.98 6.24
C ARG A 256 9.13 -31.46 5.94
N GLN A 257 9.14 -31.83 4.66
CA GLN A 257 9.29 -33.23 4.25
C GLN A 257 10.37 -33.30 3.17
N THR A 258 11.31 -34.19 3.46
CA THR A 258 12.56 -34.47 2.76
C THR A 258 12.36 -34.86 1.30
N SER A 259 13.36 -34.55 0.48
CA SER A 259 13.63 -34.99 -0.91
C SER A 259 13.13 -34.07 -2.05
N ASN A 260 13.99 -33.12 -2.43
CA ASN A 260 14.34 -32.81 -3.84
C ASN A 260 15.40 -31.69 -3.92
N PHE A 261 16.64 -31.97 -3.50
CA PHE A 261 17.78 -31.05 -3.65
C PHE A 261 18.24 -30.85 -5.11
N SER A 262 17.73 -31.65 -6.06
CA SER A 262 18.15 -31.61 -7.47
C SER A 262 17.66 -30.34 -8.21
N SER A 263 16.53 -29.76 -7.82
CA SER A 263 15.92 -28.62 -8.53
C SER A 263 16.64 -27.28 -8.26
N SER A 264 17.37 -27.14 -7.14
CA SER A 264 18.07 -25.90 -6.77
C SER A 264 19.25 -25.56 -7.69
N ARG A 265 19.90 -26.58 -8.31
CA ARG A 265 21.04 -26.35 -9.22
C ARG A 265 20.66 -25.70 -10.54
N LYS A 266 19.36 -25.62 -10.86
CA LYS A 266 18.91 -24.99 -12.11
C LYS A 266 19.26 -23.51 -12.16
N TYR A 267 19.26 -22.82 -11.02
CA TYR A 267 19.39 -21.35 -10.95
C TYR A 267 20.82 -20.84 -10.73
N THR A 268 21.77 -21.73 -10.37
CA THR A 268 23.17 -21.33 -10.11
C THR A 268 23.89 -20.81 -11.36
N LYS A 269 23.45 -21.21 -12.55
CA LYS A 269 24.01 -20.77 -13.83
C LYS A 269 23.55 -19.38 -14.29
N TYR A 270 22.55 -18.80 -13.63
CA TYR A 270 22.01 -17.49 -14.03
C TYR A 270 22.81 -16.36 -13.38
N THR A 271 22.99 -15.25 -14.08
CA THR A 271 23.57 -14.03 -13.48
C THR A 271 22.59 -13.44 -12.46
N THR A 272 23.09 -12.60 -11.54
CA THR A 272 22.20 -11.95 -10.55
C THR A 272 21.13 -11.10 -11.24
N GLU A 273 21.49 -10.45 -12.35
CA GLU A 273 20.56 -9.72 -13.20
C GLU A 273 19.46 -10.63 -13.79
N GLN A 274 19.83 -11.77 -14.37
CA GLN A 274 18.85 -12.71 -14.89
C GLN A 274 17.93 -13.27 -13.81
N LEU A 275 18.44 -13.49 -12.59
CA LEU A 275 17.61 -13.93 -11.47
C LEU A 275 16.59 -12.86 -11.08
N ILE A 276 16.99 -11.59 -11.01
CA ILE A 276 16.11 -10.46 -10.70
C ILE A 276 15.01 -10.29 -11.75
N ASP A 277 15.37 -10.38 -13.03
CA ASP A 277 14.39 -10.31 -14.12
C ASP A 277 13.40 -11.48 -14.07
N LEU A 278 13.87 -12.69 -13.72
CA LEU A 278 13.01 -13.85 -13.54
C LEU A 278 12.06 -13.70 -12.34
N THR A 279 12.49 -13.06 -11.25
CA THR A 279 11.64 -12.78 -10.07
C THR A 279 10.43 -11.90 -10.43
N ARG A 280 10.61 -10.98 -11.39
CA ARG A 280 9.54 -10.10 -11.88
C ARG A 280 8.54 -10.80 -12.79
N GLN A 281 8.93 -11.90 -13.43
CA GLN A 281 8.13 -12.55 -14.47
C GLN A 281 7.20 -13.66 -13.95
N SER A 282 7.46 -14.27 -12.79
CA SER A 282 6.67 -15.43 -12.35
C SER A 282 6.66 -15.65 -10.84
N MET A 283 5.50 -15.39 -10.20
CA MET A 283 5.32 -15.52 -8.75
C MET A 283 5.55 -16.95 -8.21
N GLU A 284 5.17 -17.98 -8.97
CA GLU A 284 5.34 -19.40 -8.56
C GLU A 284 6.79 -19.87 -8.61
N LYS A 285 7.62 -19.32 -9.51
CA LYS A 285 9.06 -19.64 -9.60
C LYS A 285 9.89 -18.86 -8.57
N ASN A 286 9.29 -17.90 -7.88
CA ASN A 286 9.98 -17.02 -6.94
C ASN A 286 10.60 -17.75 -5.76
N ILE A 287 10.08 -18.91 -5.33
CA ILE A 287 10.65 -19.61 -4.17
C ILE A 287 12.08 -20.12 -4.45
N LEU A 288 12.32 -20.72 -5.62
CA LEU A 288 13.65 -21.25 -5.97
C LEU A 288 14.62 -20.12 -6.35
N ILE A 289 14.11 -19.06 -6.99
CA ILE A 289 14.89 -17.87 -7.32
C ILE A 289 15.27 -17.10 -6.05
N ALA A 290 14.34 -16.93 -5.11
CA ALA A 290 14.57 -16.32 -3.82
C ALA A 290 15.57 -17.12 -2.98
N LYS A 291 15.54 -18.46 -3.02
CA LYS A 291 16.55 -19.30 -2.36
C LYS A 291 17.95 -19.04 -2.94
N GLU A 292 18.09 -18.96 -4.25
CA GLU A 292 19.40 -18.69 -4.88
C GLU A 292 19.87 -17.24 -4.66
N LEU A 293 18.96 -16.25 -4.68
CA LEU A 293 19.28 -14.87 -4.34
C LEU A 293 19.70 -14.72 -2.87
N ASN A 294 18.98 -15.38 -1.95
CA ASN A 294 19.38 -15.44 -0.54
C ASN A 294 20.77 -16.09 -0.38
N ARG A 295 21.04 -17.20 -1.08
CA ARG A 295 22.37 -17.85 -1.07
C ARG A 295 23.49 -16.90 -1.51
N ARG A 296 23.22 -16.00 -2.46
CA ARG A 296 24.21 -14.97 -2.88
C ARG A 296 24.35 -13.84 -1.87
N CYS A 297 23.32 -13.58 -1.07
CA CYS A 297 23.34 -12.57 -0.01
C CYS A 297 23.92 -13.11 1.31
N GLU A 298 24.11 -14.43 1.47
CA GLU A 298 24.70 -15.04 2.68
C GLU A 298 26.10 -14.47 2.99
N THR A 299 26.85 -14.02 1.98
CA THR A 299 28.15 -13.35 2.16
C THR A 299 28.04 -11.94 2.73
N ALA A 300 26.85 -11.34 2.73
CA ALA A 300 26.61 -9.95 3.14
C ALA A 300 26.12 -9.81 4.60
N SER A 301 26.07 -10.90 5.37
CA SER A 301 25.67 -10.92 6.79
C SER A 301 24.23 -10.47 7.10
N ILE A 302 23.32 -10.46 6.13
CA ILE A 302 21.91 -10.03 6.33
C ILE A 302 21.00 -11.19 6.76
N GLY A 303 21.49 -12.43 6.71
CA GLY A 303 20.66 -13.60 6.98
C GLY A 303 19.63 -13.84 5.87
N TYR A 304 18.59 -14.62 6.18
CA TYR A 304 17.54 -14.94 5.22
C TYR A 304 16.58 -13.77 5.04
N LEU A 305 16.40 -13.34 3.79
CA LEU A 305 15.46 -12.30 3.43
C LEU A 305 14.06 -12.86 3.24
N SER A 306 13.07 -12.15 3.79
CA SER A 306 11.65 -12.30 3.44
C SER A 306 11.40 -11.94 1.97
N ALA A 307 10.23 -12.31 1.43
CA ALA A 307 9.88 -12.03 0.04
C ALA A 307 9.86 -10.52 -0.25
N THR A 308 9.35 -9.73 0.68
CA THR A 308 9.31 -8.26 0.63
C THR A 308 10.71 -7.66 0.66
N GLN A 309 11.58 -8.10 1.57
CA GLN A 309 12.99 -7.64 1.59
C GLN A 309 13.75 -8.02 0.31
N LEU A 310 13.43 -9.17 -0.28
CA LEU A 310 14.04 -9.61 -1.54
C LEU A 310 13.59 -8.76 -2.72
N LEU A 311 12.31 -8.35 -2.75
CA LEU A 311 11.79 -7.37 -3.72
C LEU A 311 12.48 -6.01 -3.58
N THR A 312 12.59 -5.50 -2.35
CA THR A 312 13.31 -4.25 -2.06
C THR A 312 14.77 -4.33 -2.49
N LEU A 313 15.47 -5.45 -2.21
CA LEU A 313 16.83 -5.68 -2.71
C LEU A 313 16.90 -5.65 -4.24
N CYS A 314 15.92 -6.24 -4.94
CA CYS A 314 15.86 -6.22 -6.40
C CYS A 314 15.67 -4.80 -6.95
N GLU A 315 14.88 -3.96 -6.28
CA GLU A 315 14.66 -2.56 -6.64
C GLU A 315 15.92 -1.72 -6.45
N TYR A 316 16.61 -1.88 -5.31
CA TYR A 316 17.90 -1.23 -5.07
C TYR A 316 18.94 -1.68 -6.08
N TYR A 317 19.06 -2.99 -6.36
CA TYR A 317 19.99 -3.49 -7.37
C TYR A 317 19.70 -2.91 -8.75
N ALA A 318 18.42 -2.86 -9.16
CA ALA A 318 18.03 -2.31 -10.46
C ALA A 318 18.32 -0.80 -10.57
N SER A 319 18.31 -0.07 -9.47
CA SER A 319 18.69 1.34 -9.41
C SER A 319 20.21 1.51 -9.44
N CYS A 320 20.94 0.70 -8.67
CA CYS A 320 22.41 0.73 -8.59
C CYS A 320 23.10 0.30 -9.89
N ARG A 321 22.56 -0.66 -10.64
CA ARG A 321 23.23 -1.20 -11.84
C ARG A 321 23.49 -0.17 -12.95
N LEU A 322 22.82 0.99 -12.89
CA LEU A 322 22.99 2.08 -13.85
C LEU A 322 24.12 3.04 -13.46
N LEU A 323 24.69 2.89 -12.26
CA LEU A 323 25.76 3.72 -11.74
C LEU A 323 27.13 3.18 -12.15
N THR A 324 28.10 4.09 -12.29
CA THR A 324 29.51 3.77 -12.49
C THR A 324 30.13 3.18 -11.21
N SER A 325 31.26 2.48 -11.34
CA SER A 325 31.98 1.90 -10.18
C SER A 325 32.36 2.96 -9.13
N ASP A 326 32.78 4.15 -9.58
CA ASP A 326 33.11 5.28 -8.70
C ASP A 326 31.86 5.79 -7.95
N GLU A 327 30.72 5.90 -8.63
CA GLU A 327 29.45 6.30 -8.03
C GLU A 327 28.96 5.26 -7.01
N LEU A 328 29.07 3.96 -7.33
CA LEU A 328 28.73 2.87 -6.42
C LEU A 328 29.61 2.91 -5.16
N THR A 329 30.91 3.16 -5.30
CA THR A 329 31.85 3.24 -4.17
C THR A 329 31.55 4.46 -3.27
N ARG A 330 31.20 5.60 -3.87
CA ARG A 330 30.75 6.78 -3.10
C ARG A 330 29.45 6.50 -2.35
N LEU A 331 28.47 5.91 -3.03
CA LEU A 331 27.17 5.57 -2.43
C LEU A 331 27.33 4.54 -1.30
N TYR A 332 28.19 3.54 -1.48
CA TYR A 332 28.55 2.56 -0.45
C TYR A 332 29.09 3.26 0.81
N SER A 333 30.05 4.16 0.62
CA SER A 333 30.68 4.92 1.70
C SER A 333 29.68 5.80 2.44
N GLN A 334 28.77 6.44 1.69
CA GLN A 334 27.69 7.24 2.26
C GLN A 334 26.75 6.41 3.14
N ILE A 335 26.24 5.29 2.64
CA ILE A 335 25.30 4.45 3.41
C ILE A 335 25.99 3.85 4.64
N GLN A 336 27.28 3.47 4.53
CA GLN A 336 28.06 3.04 5.69
C GLN A 336 28.15 4.13 6.77
N LEU A 337 28.42 5.39 6.38
CA LEU A 337 28.45 6.51 7.30
C LEU A 337 27.09 6.69 7.99
N GLU A 338 26.00 6.61 7.25
CA GLU A 338 24.65 6.74 7.80
C GLU A 338 24.29 5.61 8.78
N ILE A 339 24.74 4.37 8.51
CA ILE A 339 24.58 3.25 9.45
C ILE A 339 25.39 3.56 10.72
N GLN A 340 26.65 3.97 10.57
CA GLN A 340 27.52 4.28 11.70
C GLN A 340 26.94 5.41 12.58
N GLN A 341 26.40 6.45 11.97
CA GLN A 341 25.71 7.53 12.67
C GLN A 341 24.46 7.03 13.43
N SER A 342 23.74 6.07 12.86
CA SER A 342 22.55 5.47 13.48
C SER A 342 22.90 4.53 14.64
N THR A 343 24.11 3.95 14.65
CA THR A 343 24.55 3.01 15.69
C THR A 343 25.38 3.65 16.80
N ASN A 344 25.95 4.84 16.56
CA ASN A 344 26.83 5.52 17.53
C ASN A 344 26.07 6.28 18.64
N SER A 345 24.74 6.27 18.65
CA SER A 345 23.93 7.19 19.46
C SER A 345 23.85 6.85 20.95
N ASP A 346 24.12 5.62 21.39
CA ASP A 346 24.30 5.28 22.81
C ASP A 346 24.92 3.87 22.93
N SER A 347 26.07 3.75 23.59
CA SER A 347 26.86 2.50 23.64
C SER A 347 26.26 1.40 24.54
N SER A 348 25.13 1.66 25.20
CA SER A 348 24.49 0.73 26.14
C SER A 348 23.25 0.01 25.58
N GLU A 349 22.73 0.41 24.43
CA GLU A 349 21.56 -0.24 23.81
C GLU A 349 21.95 -0.84 22.46
N ASN A 350 21.62 -2.13 22.25
CA ASN A 350 21.80 -2.80 20.96
C ASN A 350 20.86 -2.17 19.93
N PHE A 351 21.27 -1.07 19.30
CA PHE A 351 20.48 -0.43 18.27
C PHE A 351 20.41 -1.34 17.03
N PRO A 352 19.21 -1.75 16.60
CA PRO A 352 19.06 -2.52 15.38
C PRO A 352 19.43 -1.63 14.19
N VAL A 353 20.41 -2.07 13.40
CA VAL A 353 20.71 -1.42 12.12
C VAL A 353 19.46 -1.49 11.23
N PRO A 354 19.01 -0.36 10.64
CA PRO A 354 17.86 -0.38 9.73
C PRO A 354 18.08 -1.38 8.60
N VAL A 355 17.19 -2.38 8.49
CA VAL A 355 17.29 -3.46 7.51
C VAL A 355 17.37 -2.90 6.09
N ASP A 356 16.65 -1.81 5.81
CA ASP A 356 16.64 -1.17 4.49
C ASP A 356 18.02 -0.71 4.04
N LYS A 357 18.81 -0.12 4.95
CA LYS A 357 20.20 0.31 4.67
C LYS A 357 21.11 -0.89 4.42
N LEU A 358 20.89 -2.00 5.11
CA LEU A 358 21.63 -3.25 4.87
C LEU A 358 21.30 -3.83 3.49
N LEU A 359 20.02 -3.87 3.11
CA LEU A 359 19.60 -4.30 1.78
C LEU A 359 20.23 -3.44 0.68
N TYR A 360 20.26 -2.12 0.88
CA TYR A 360 20.88 -1.19 -0.07
C TYR A 360 22.39 -1.43 -0.19
N LEU A 361 23.12 -1.59 0.92
CA LEU A 361 24.55 -1.96 0.87
C LEU A 361 24.78 -3.27 0.13
N THR A 362 23.88 -4.23 0.29
CA THR A 362 23.99 -5.53 -0.39
C THR A 362 23.74 -5.42 -1.87
N ALA A 363 22.76 -4.62 -2.29
CA ALA A 363 22.55 -4.30 -3.69
C ALA A 363 23.81 -3.68 -4.32
N ILE A 364 24.46 -2.73 -3.65
CA ILE A 364 25.69 -2.09 -4.14
C ILE A 364 26.83 -3.12 -4.25
N LYS A 365 27.03 -3.96 -3.24
CA LYS A 365 28.04 -5.04 -3.28
C LYS A 365 27.81 -5.98 -4.46
N LEU A 366 26.57 -6.41 -4.67
CA LEU A 366 26.20 -7.27 -5.79
C LEU A 366 26.47 -6.60 -7.14
N CYS A 367 26.28 -5.29 -7.26
CA CYS A 367 26.62 -4.53 -8.47
C CYS A 367 28.15 -4.47 -8.69
N LEU A 368 28.93 -4.18 -7.64
CA LEU A 368 30.39 -4.14 -7.72
C LEU A 368 30.99 -5.51 -8.10
N GLU A 369 30.55 -6.59 -7.45
CA GLU A 369 30.99 -7.96 -7.76
C GLU A 369 30.66 -8.41 -9.19
N ASN A 370 29.61 -7.84 -9.79
CA ASN A 370 29.27 -8.11 -11.18
C ASN A 370 30.05 -7.22 -12.15
N ALA A 371 30.38 -5.97 -11.79
CA ALA A 371 31.21 -5.11 -12.61
C ALA A 371 32.62 -5.70 -12.81
N ASP A 372 33.20 -6.29 -11.76
CA ASP A 372 34.53 -6.91 -11.79
C ASP A 372 34.62 -8.15 -12.69
N LYS A 373 33.48 -8.77 -13.06
CA LYS A 373 33.46 -9.94 -13.95
C LYS A 373 33.55 -9.58 -15.43
N TYR A 374 33.36 -8.31 -15.78
CA TYR A 374 33.32 -7.82 -17.17
C TYR A 374 34.50 -6.90 -17.54
N GLN A 375 35.42 -6.66 -16.61
CA GLN A 375 36.75 -6.09 -16.87
C GLN A 375 37.75 -7.21 -17.10
#